data_AF-A0A0V0QHP1-F1
#
_entry.id   AF-A0A0V0QHP1-F1
#
_cell.length_a   1.000
_cell.length_b   1.000
_cell.length_c   1.000
_cell.angle_alpha   90.00
_cell.angle_beta   90.00
_cell.angle_gamma   90.00
#
_symmetry.space_group_name_H-M   'P 1'
#
loop_
_entity.id
_entity.type
_entity.pdbx_description
1 polymer ?
#
loop_
_entity_poly.entity_id
_entity_poly.type
_entity_poly.pdbx_seq_one_letter_code
_entity_poly.pdbx_strand_id
1 'polypeptide(L)'
;MGLLGKTLKGRTVRPGGLPEKPNIRYRQIAKTQQEFDELKANAKEKKEKLKQRIKEEQKIVGFNKKKLMTYWRKIMRIAKTEQLKNEIDIYAQNNQRALDSKEAFIQMLDKNLDEAEDQYQIALRNHLMHIESLLSLQNARMRGLHEEFQRDIKILTDEFELEKQDMIKTHKSQIKELEDMQDTVHEEEKQNQHEAQQQFKSFREVTKSKSQDDEHTMTHMLGSRQTKYYNDLEQMHQKYLSDTAKKNEEHSELFKQNKAMSSSIDQSVRTIANKKARIELMKLKILQHVEECKARNHALKKEKKNIQACYHELKAKMMAQREAQSSLLKELVNNSRNAVLKLNEYQEIGERILKTAELCRRLETEKEKVLPFYQSSVDPSEIPEHLQEEEDQQIYQELKKEEAQEYAYLNNFYKRYNKVLLDKLAVEKQKESLKKDNKLLQSLLKQYLDGISLNDDVLKKNNPLLVVNNKVNISRPPVENIDNHTVVEGAVNVRSTKMQLEGQRPPPSYF
;
A
#
# COMPACT_ATOMS: atom_id res chain seq x y z
N MET A 1 -35.62 -63.51 -22.50
CA MET A 1 -35.88 -64.94 -22.25
C MET A 1 -37.04 -65.39 -23.15
N GLY A 2 -36.87 -66.51 -23.87
CA GLY A 2 -37.87 -67.17 -24.78
C GLY A 2 -37.91 -66.57 -26.20
N LEU A 3 -37.14 -66.97 -27.23
CA LEU A 3 -36.91 -68.26 -27.90
C LEU A 3 -38.13 -68.85 -28.65
N LEU A 4 -37.85 -69.28 -29.89
CA LEU A 4 -38.67 -69.99 -30.91
C LEU A 4 -39.62 -69.13 -31.77
N GLY A 5 -39.74 -69.36 -33.08
CA GLY A 5 -39.24 -70.48 -33.89
C GLY A 5 -39.62 -70.33 -35.37
N LYS A 6 -38.93 -71.11 -36.19
CA LYS A 6 -38.98 -71.18 -37.66
C LYS A 6 -40.28 -71.81 -38.18
N THR A 7 -40.74 -71.36 -39.35
CA THR A 7 -41.53 -72.15 -40.33
C THR A 7 -41.06 -71.71 -41.73
N LEU A 8 -40.12 -72.38 -42.41
CA LEU A 8 -40.19 -73.65 -43.14
C LEU A 8 -41.37 -73.79 -44.13
N LYS A 9 -40.97 -73.78 -45.42
CA LYS A 9 -41.48 -74.51 -46.60
C LYS A 9 -42.91 -74.25 -47.09
N GLY A 10 -42.99 -73.86 -48.37
CA GLY A 10 -44.20 -73.97 -49.16
C GLY A 10 -44.06 -73.53 -50.61
N ARG A 11 -43.06 -74.03 -51.34
CA ARG A 11 -43.01 -73.94 -52.81
C ARG A 11 -44.10 -74.88 -53.36
N THR A 12 -45.31 -74.38 -53.58
CA THR A 12 -46.31 -75.08 -54.39
C THR A 12 -46.18 -74.62 -55.83
N VAL A 13 -45.52 -75.47 -56.60
CA VAL A 13 -45.56 -75.57 -58.05
C VAL A 13 -47.02 -75.46 -58.50
N ARG A 14 -47.34 -74.54 -59.41
CA ARG A 14 -48.63 -74.56 -60.13
C ARG A 14 -48.61 -75.79 -61.06
N PRO A 15 -49.49 -76.78 -60.86
CA PRO A 15 -49.65 -77.85 -61.83
C PRO A 15 -50.57 -77.39 -62.96
N GLY A 16 -50.21 -77.74 -64.20
CA GLY A 16 -51.10 -77.77 -65.37
C GLY A 16 -51.53 -76.39 -65.89
N GLY A 17 -51.12 -75.96 -67.07
CA GLY A 17 -51.41 -76.66 -68.31
C GLY A 17 -52.93 -76.65 -68.50
N LEU A 18 -53.46 -75.73 -69.33
CA LEU A 18 -54.82 -75.88 -69.83
C LEU A 18 -54.85 -77.22 -70.59
N PRO A 19 -55.67 -78.21 -70.20
CA PRO A 19 -55.84 -79.38 -71.03
C PRO A 19 -56.47 -78.95 -72.36
N GLU A 20 -55.83 -79.32 -73.47
CA GLU A 20 -56.45 -79.26 -74.79
C GLU A 20 -57.75 -80.07 -74.74
N LYS A 21 -58.88 -79.41 -74.98
CA LYS A 21 -60.17 -80.10 -75.05
C LYS A 21 -60.20 -80.93 -76.33
N PRO A 22 -60.44 -82.25 -76.26
CA PRO A 22 -60.72 -83.03 -77.45
C PRO A 22 -61.99 -82.48 -78.11
N ASN A 23 -61.92 -82.27 -79.43
CA ASN A 23 -63.00 -81.74 -80.24
C ASN A 23 -64.07 -82.83 -80.44
N ILE A 24 -64.79 -83.17 -79.36
CA ILE A 24 -65.91 -84.11 -79.38
C ILE A 24 -67.15 -83.33 -79.78
N ARG A 25 -67.58 -83.52 -81.03
CA ARG A 25 -68.89 -83.06 -81.50
C ARG A 25 -69.97 -83.84 -80.73
N TYR A 26 -70.48 -83.25 -79.64
CA TYR A 26 -71.72 -83.70 -79.05
C TYR A 26 -72.84 -83.49 -80.07
N ARG A 27 -73.43 -84.58 -80.57
CA ARG A 27 -74.76 -84.54 -81.20
C ARG A 27 -75.69 -83.92 -80.16
N GLN A 28 -76.16 -82.70 -80.42
CA GLN A 28 -77.25 -82.10 -79.67
C GLN A 28 -78.48 -82.98 -79.91
N ILE A 29 -78.72 -83.94 -79.02
CA ILE A 29 -80.07 -84.44 -78.78
C ILE A 29 -80.81 -83.20 -78.32
N ALA A 30 -81.80 -82.77 -79.10
CA ALA A 30 -82.64 -81.64 -78.76
C ALA A 30 -83.31 -81.92 -77.42
N LYS A 31 -82.68 -81.44 -76.34
CA LYS A 31 -83.35 -81.31 -75.05
C LYS A 31 -84.46 -80.32 -75.27
N THR A 32 -85.67 -80.73 -74.93
CA THR A 32 -86.86 -79.88 -74.93
C THR A 32 -86.55 -78.58 -74.18
N GLN A 33 -87.09 -77.46 -74.66
CA GLN A 33 -86.94 -76.12 -74.07
C GLN A 33 -87.08 -76.11 -72.54
N GLN A 34 -87.94 -76.98 -72.00
CA GLN A 34 -88.20 -77.20 -70.58
C GLN A 34 -86.96 -77.65 -69.78
N GLU A 35 -86.15 -78.59 -70.25
CA GLU A 35 -84.97 -79.07 -69.50
C GLU A 35 -83.84 -78.01 -69.43
N PHE A 36 -83.72 -77.18 -70.48
CA PHE A 36 -82.76 -76.07 -70.49
C PHE A 36 -83.22 -74.95 -69.55
N ASP A 37 -84.52 -74.66 -69.52
CA ASP A 37 -85.11 -73.69 -68.61
C ASP A 37 -85.04 -74.15 -67.13
N GLU A 38 -85.21 -75.45 -66.86
CA GLU A 38 -85.02 -76.03 -65.51
C GLU A 38 -83.57 -76.00 -65.04
N LEU A 39 -82.60 -76.34 -65.90
CA LEU A 39 -81.18 -76.24 -65.57
C LEU A 39 -80.75 -74.78 -65.37
N LYS A 40 -81.31 -73.85 -66.16
CA LYS A 40 -81.08 -72.41 -66.02
C LYS A 40 -81.74 -71.86 -64.76
N ALA A 41 -82.93 -72.34 -64.38
CA ALA A 41 -83.60 -72.02 -63.14
C ALA A 41 -82.83 -72.54 -61.93
N ASN A 42 -82.38 -73.80 -61.95
CA ASN A 42 -81.54 -74.40 -60.92
C ASN A 42 -80.17 -73.70 -60.78
N ALA A 43 -79.55 -73.30 -61.90
CA ALA A 43 -78.32 -72.51 -61.89
C ALA A 43 -78.56 -71.10 -61.34
N LYS A 44 -79.70 -70.48 -61.65
CA LYS A 44 -80.11 -69.17 -61.11
C LYS A 44 -80.39 -69.25 -59.62
N GLU A 45 -81.04 -70.31 -59.14
CA GLU A 45 -81.30 -70.56 -57.73
C GLU A 45 -80.00 -70.83 -56.95
N LYS A 46 -79.09 -71.65 -57.49
CA LYS A 46 -77.74 -71.86 -56.89
C LYS A 46 -76.93 -70.56 -56.85
N LYS A 47 -77.00 -69.74 -57.91
CA LYS A 47 -76.33 -68.44 -57.98
C LYS A 47 -76.93 -67.44 -56.97
N GLU A 48 -78.24 -67.46 -56.77
CA GLU A 48 -78.90 -66.65 -55.73
C GLU A 48 -78.53 -67.13 -54.32
N LYS A 49 -78.49 -68.44 -54.05
CA LYS A 49 -77.99 -69.00 -52.77
C LYS A 49 -76.53 -68.63 -52.50
N LEU A 50 -75.66 -68.68 -53.51
CA LEU A 50 -74.28 -68.22 -53.42
C LEU A 50 -74.18 -66.72 -53.16
N LYS A 51 -74.98 -65.90 -53.85
CA LYS A 51 -75.05 -64.46 -53.57
C LYS A 51 -75.56 -64.16 -52.16
N GLN A 52 -76.53 -64.90 -51.66
CA GLN A 52 -77.05 -64.76 -50.30
C GLN A 52 -75.96 -65.11 -49.27
N ARG A 53 -75.26 -66.24 -49.45
CA ARG A 53 -74.11 -66.61 -48.61
C ARG A 53 -72.99 -65.57 -48.65
N ILE A 54 -72.65 -65.04 -49.83
CA ILE A 54 -71.66 -63.96 -49.96
C ILE A 54 -72.13 -62.70 -49.22
N LYS A 55 -73.42 -62.35 -49.30
CA LYS A 55 -73.98 -61.20 -48.55
C LYS A 55 -73.94 -61.43 -47.04
N GLU A 56 -74.23 -62.65 -46.58
CA GLU A 56 -74.15 -63.03 -45.16
C GLU A 56 -72.70 -63.02 -44.66
N GLU A 57 -71.77 -63.59 -45.41
CA GLU A 57 -70.34 -63.52 -45.13
C GLU A 57 -69.84 -62.07 -45.12
N GLN A 58 -70.27 -61.23 -46.08
CA GLN A 58 -69.93 -59.80 -46.08
C GLN A 58 -70.48 -59.07 -44.84
N LYS A 59 -71.69 -59.40 -44.38
CA LYS A 59 -72.25 -58.87 -43.14
C LYS A 59 -71.43 -59.32 -41.92
N ILE A 60 -71.06 -60.60 -41.84
CA ILE A 60 -70.24 -61.16 -40.76
C ILE A 60 -68.84 -60.54 -40.77
N VAL A 61 -68.21 -60.39 -41.94
CA VAL A 61 -66.92 -59.71 -42.10
C VAL A 61 -67.03 -58.25 -41.70
N GLY A 62 -68.10 -57.56 -42.08
CA GLY A 62 -68.35 -56.17 -41.67
C GLY A 62 -68.52 -56.03 -40.16
N PHE A 63 -69.26 -56.95 -39.53
CA PHE A 63 -69.43 -57.01 -38.08
C PHE A 63 -68.11 -57.32 -37.36
N ASN A 64 -67.37 -58.33 -37.82
CA ASN A 64 -66.08 -58.71 -37.27
C ASN A 64 -65.04 -57.60 -37.43
N LYS A 65 -65.03 -56.88 -38.56
CA LYS A 65 -64.19 -55.70 -38.77
C LYS A 65 -64.53 -54.60 -37.76
N LYS A 66 -65.81 -54.30 -37.54
CA LYS A 66 -66.23 -53.32 -36.51
C LYS A 66 -65.81 -53.76 -35.11
N LYS A 67 -66.02 -55.03 -34.76
CA LYS A 67 -65.62 -55.62 -33.47
C LYS A 67 -64.10 -55.54 -33.26
N LEU A 68 -63.32 -55.93 -34.27
CA LEU A 68 -61.86 -55.85 -34.26
C LEU A 68 -61.38 -54.39 -34.14
N MET A 69 -61.99 -53.45 -34.85
CA MET A 69 -61.69 -52.02 -34.71
C MET A 69 -62.00 -51.49 -33.31
N THR A 70 -63.09 -51.94 -32.68
CA THR A 70 -63.40 -51.58 -31.29
C THR A 70 -62.35 -52.12 -30.32
N TYR A 71 -61.89 -53.37 -30.49
CA TYR A 71 -60.80 -53.92 -29.68
C TYR A 71 -59.48 -53.18 -29.90
N TRP A 72 -59.09 -52.92 -31.15
CA TRP A 72 -57.88 -52.15 -31.45
C TRP A 72 -57.94 -50.74 -30.88
N ARG A 73 -59.08 -50.04 -30.98
CA ARG A 73 -59.26 -48.73 -30.34
C ARG A 73 -59.15 -48.80 -28.82
N LYS A 74 -59.60 -49.89 -28.19
CA LYS A 74 -59.43 -50.08 -26.74
C LYS A 74 -57.95 -50.27 -26.40
N ILE A 75 -57.26 -51.18 -27.10
CA ILE A 75 -55.84 -51.46 -26.89
C ILE A 75 -54.97 -50.22 -27.14
N MET A 76 -55.17 -49.54 -28.28
CA MET A 76 -54.43 -48.32 -28.64
C MET A 76 -54.68 -47.18 -27.65
N ARG A 77 -55.91 -47.05 -27.11
CA ARG A 77 -56.19 -46.06 -26.06
C ARG A 77 -55.42 -46.37 -24.79
N ILE A 78 -55.42 -47.63 -24.34
CA ILE A 78 -54.68 -48.04 -23.14
C ILE A 78 -53.18 -47.76 -23.33
N ALA A 79 -52.61 -48.22 -24.45
CA ALA A 79 -51.19 -47.99 -24.76
C ALA A 79 -50.86 -46.49 -24.84
N LYS A 80 -51.70 -45.67 -25.49
CA LYS A 80 -51.46 -44.22 -25.57
C LYS A 80 -51.65 -43.53 -24.22
N THR A 81 -52.60 -43.95 -23.39
CA THR A 81 -52.76 -43.40 -22.04
C THR A 81 -51.58 -43.76 -21.13
N GLU A 82 -51.02 -44.95 -21.27
CA GLU A 82 -49.83 -45.37 -20.53
C GLU A 82 -48.60 -44.58 -20.99
N GLN A 83 -48.42 -44.43 -22.30
CA GLN A 83 -47.37 -43.57 -22.85
C GLN A 83 -47.48 -42.12 -22.33
N LEU A 84 -48.68 -41.53 -22.36
CA LEU A 84 -48.90 -40.17 -21.88
C LEU A 84 -48.63 -40.02 -20.37
N LYS A 85 -48.98 -41.04 -19.57
CA LYS A 85 -48.64 -41.04 -18.14
C LYS A 85 -47.13 -41.04 -17.92
N ASN A 86 -46.40 -41.90 -18.63
CA ASN A 86 -44.95 -41.95 -18.54
C ASN A 86 -44.31 -40.62 -19.00
N GLU A 87 -44.83 -40.00 -20.06
CA GLU A 87 -44.38 -38.67 -20.51
C GLU A 87 -44.64 -37.60 -19.43
N ILE A 88 -45.84 -37.58 -18.83
CA ILE A 88 -46.17 -36.68 -17.72
C ILE A 88 -45.23 -36.88 -16.53
N ASP A 89 -44.91 -38.12 -16.17
CA ASP A 89 -44.00 -38.42 -15.06
C ASP A 89 -42.57 -37.93 -15.36
N ILE A 90 -42.09 -38.12 -16.59
CA ILE A 90 -40.78 -37.60 -17.03
C ILE A 90 -40.78 -36.06 -16.98
N TYR A 91 -41.83 -35.41 -17.47
CA TYR A 91 -41.96 -33.95 -17.39
C TYR A 91 -42.02 -33.45 -15.95
N ALA A 92 -42.74 -34.13 -15.07
CA ALA A 92 -42.83 -33.80 -13.66
C ALA A 92 -41.46 -33.92 -12.97
N GLN A 93 -40.72 -35.01 -13.21
CA GLN A 93 -39.37 -35.18 -12.67
C GLN A 93 -38.39 -34.13 -13.20
N ASN A 94 -38.46 -33.81 -14.49
CA ASN A 94 -37.60 -32.78 -15.07
C ASN A 94 -37.90 -31.38 -14.48
N ASN A 95 -39.18 -31.05 -14.33
CA ASN A 95 -39.60 -29.81 -13.68
C ASN A 95 -39.18 -29.77 -12.21
N GLN A 96 -39.26 -30.88 -11.48
CA GLN A 96 -38.80 -30.95 -10.09
C GLN A 96 -37.29 -30.68 -10.00
N ARG A 97 -36.48 -31.31 -10.85
CA ARG A 97 -35.02 -31.05 -10.90
C ARG A 97 -34.71 -29.59 -11.24
N ALA A 98 -35.47 -29.00 -12.15
CA ALA A 98 -35.33 -27.59 -12.49
C ALA A 98 -35.69 -26.69 -11.29
N LEU A 99 -36.77 -27.01 -10.57
CA LEU A 99 -37.14 -26.31 -9.34
C LEU A 99 -36.06 -26.44 -8.28
N ASP A 100 -35.56 -27.65 -7.99
CA ASP A 100 -34.51 -27.89 -7.00
C ASP A 100 -33.22 -27.10 -7.35
N SER A 101 -32.86 -27.05 -8.64
CA SER A 101 -31.72 -26.25 -9.10
C SER A 101 -31.94 -24.75 -8.95
N LYS A 102 -33.16 -24.25 -9.18
CA LYS A 102 -33.50 -22.85 -8.97
C LYS A 102 -33.53 -22.50 -7.49
N GLU A 103 -34.07 -23.38 -6.65
CA GLU A 103 -34.09 -23.24 -5.21
C GLU A 103 -32.67 -23.19 -4.63
N ALA A 104 -31.79 -24.09 -5.05
CA ALA A 104 -30.38 -24.07 -4.66
C ALA A 104 -29.67 -22.78 -5.10
N PHE A 105 -30.01 -22.27 -6.29
CA PHE A 105 -29.46 -20.99 -6.77
C PHE A 105 -29.99 -19.80 -5.95
N ILE A 106 -31.27 -19.80 -5.55
CA ILE A 106 -31.84 -18.78 -4.67
C ILE A 106 -31.15 -18.81 -3.31
N GLN A 107 -30.98 -19.99 -2.69
CA GLN A 107 -30.29 -20.13 -1.40
C GLN A 107 -28.83 -19.64 -1.47
N MET A 108 -28.14 -19.92 -2.58
CA MET A 108 -26.80 -19.39 -2.80
C MET A 108 -26.79 -17.86 -2.92
N LEU A 109 -27.77 -17.28 -3.63
CA LEU A 109 -27.91 -15.84 -3.75
C LEU A 109 -28.24 -15.18 -2.41
N ASP A 110 -29.10 -15.77 -1.60
CA ASP A 110 -29.43 -15.27 -0.25
C ASP A 110 -28.17 -15.26 0.62
N LYS A 111 -27.40 -16.36 0.61
CA LYS A 111 -26.12 -16.40 1.34
C LYS A 111 -25.13 -15.35 0.85
N ASN A 112 -25.01 -15.16 -0.47
CA ASN A 112 -24.13 -14.13 -1.02
C ASN A 112 -24.59 -12.71 -0.64
N LEU A 113 -25.91 -12.50 -0.49
CA LEU A 113 -26.47 -11.23 -0.05
C LEU A 113 -26.13 -10.96 1.42
N ASP A 114 -26.28 -11.97 2.29
CA ASP A 114 -25.87 -11.89 3.69
C ASP A 114 -24.35 -11.63 3.82
N GLU A 115 -23.52 -12.35 3.06
CA GLU A 115 -22.07 -12.14 3.05
C GLU A 115 -21.68 -10.73 2.57
N ALA A 116 -22.41 -10.18 1.58
CA ALA A 116 -22.20 -8.81 1.10
C ALA A 116 -22.64 -7.77 2.13
N GLU A 117 -23.74 -8.01 2.84
CA GLU A 117 -24.20 -7.13 3.92
C GLU A 117 -23.21 -7.12 5.09
N ASP A 118 -22.72 -8.28 5.52
CA ASP A 118 -21.68 -8.38 6.55
C ASP A 118 -20.40 -7.63 6.15
N GLN A 119 -19.95 -7.80 4.91
CA GLN A 119 -18.80 -7.07 4.38
C GLN A 119 -19.04 -5.56 4.39
N TYR A 120 -20.24 -5.11 4.00
CA TYR A 120 -20.62 -3.70 4.03
C TYR A 120 -20.62 -3.15 5.47
N GLN A 121 -21.19 -3.88 6.43
CA GLN A 121 -21.22 -3.47 7.84
C GLN A 121 -19.80 -3.37 8.44
N ILE A 122 -18.92 -4.33 8.13
CA ILE A 122 -17.51 -4.29 8.55
C ILE A 122 -16.80 -3.08 7.92
N ALA A 123 -16.99 -2.84 6.63
CA ALA A 123 -16.39 -1.69 5.94
C ALA A 123 -16.89 -0.37 6.52
N LEU A 124 -18.18 -0.25 6.80
CA LEU A 124 -18.77 0.93 7.45
C LEU A 124 -18.18 1.14 8.85
N ARG A 125 -18.09 0.08 9.67
CA ARG A 125 -17.50 0.17 11.00
C ARG A 125 -16.04 0.62 10.95
N ASN A 126 -15.25 0.04 10.04
CA ASN A 126 -13.85 0.44 9.84
C ASN A 126 -13.75 1.90 9.38
N HIS A 127 -14.62 2.34 8.47
CA HIS A 127 -14.65 3.73 8.02
C HIS A 127 -14.97 4.69 9.16
N LEU A 128 -15.96 4.37 10.01
CA LEU A 128 -16.31 5.16 11.19
C LEU A 128 -15.15 5.22 12.19
N MET A 129 -14.47 4.10 12.45
CA MET A 129 -13.27 4.07 13.30
C MET A 129 -12.15 4.95 12.75
N HIS A 130 -11.93 4.95 11.43
CA HIS A 130 -10.95 5.81 10.79
C HIS A 130 -11.33 7.29 10.89
N ILE A 131 -12.62 7.63 10.72
CA ILE A 131 -13.12 8.99 10.94
C ILE A 131 -12.92 9.43 12.39
N GLU A 132 -13.23 8.58 13.36
CA GLU A 132 -13.00 8.87 14.79
C GLU A 132 -11.52 9.10 15.09
N SER A 133 -10.62 8.27 14.52
CA SER A 133 -9.18 8.47 14.64
C SER A 133 -8.73 9.80 14.04
N LEU A 134 -9.25 10.17 12.87
CA LEU A 134 -8.95 11.44 12.23
C LEU A 134 -9.46 12.63 13.04
N LEU A 135 -10.67 12.51 13.60
CA LEU A 135 -11.27 13.52 14.47
C LEU A 135 -10.47 13.67 15.76
N SER A 136 -10.01 12.56 16.36
CA SER A 136 -9.14 12.56 17.54
C SER A 136 -7.81 13.28 17.25
N LEU A 137 -7.18 12.98 16.11
CA LEU A 137 -5.96 13.66 15.67
C LEU A 137 -6.18 15.17 15.47
N GLN A 138 -7.28 15.54 14.83
CA GLN A 138 -7.63 16.94 14.61
C GLN A 138 -7.90 17.65 15.94
N ASN A 139 -8.60 17.03 16.87
CA ASN A 139 -8.85 17.58 18.20
C ASN A 139 -7.55 17.74 19.00
N ALA A 140 -6.63 16.78 18.92
CA ALA A 140 -5.31 16.89 19.55
C ALA A 140 -4.50 18.06 18.96
N ARG A 141 -4.51 18.22 17.64
CA ARG A 141 -3.88 19.37 16.96
C ARG A 141 -4.50 20.70 17.37
N MET A 142 -5.83 20.78 17.42
CA MET A 142 -6.55 21.99 17.84
C MET A 142 -6.25 22.35 19.30
N ARG A 143 -6.18 21.36 20.19
CA ARG A 143 -5.77 21.57 21.59
C ARG A 143 -4.34 22.08 21.68
N GLY A 144 -3.39 21.45 20.97
CA GLY A 144 -1.99 21.90 20.96
C GLY A 144 -1.84 23.34 20.47
N LEU A 145 -2.52 23.69 19.37
CA LEU A 145 -2.51 25.06 18.85
C LEU A 145 -3.15 26.06 19.83
N HIS A 146 -4.22 25.66 20.51
CA HIS A 146 -4.86 26.50 21.52
C HIS A 146 -3.96 26.71 22.74
N GLU A 147 -3.28 25.67 23.21
CA GLU A 147 -2.32 25.75 24.31
C GLU A 147 -1.10 26.60 23.97
N GLU A 148 -0.58 26.51 22.73
CA GLU A 148 0.46 27.40 22.22
C GLU A 148 -0.02 28.85 22.20
N PHE A 149 -1.17 29.10 21.61
CA PHE A 149 -1.75 30.44 21.54
C PHE A 149 -1.99 31.05 22.94
N GLN A 150 -2.50 30.26 23.89
CA GLN A 150 -2.66 30.71 25.27
C GLN A 150 -1.32 30.99 25.96
N ARG A 151 -0.29 30.15 25.71
CA ARG A 151 1.06 30.39 26.23
C ARG A 151 1.64 31.68 25.68
N ASP A 152 1.51 31.92 24.38
CA ASP A 152 2.01 33.12 23.72
C ASP A 152 1.30 34.38 24.24
N ILE A 153 -0.03 34.34 24.40
CA ILE A 153 -0.78 35.42 25.05
C ILE A 153 -0.24 35.69 26.44
N LYS A 154 -0.01 34.65 27.24
CA LYS A 154 0.46 34.80 28.62
C LYS A 154 1.85 35.43 28.67
N ILE A 155 2.79 34.91 27.87
CA ILE A 155 4.15 35.46 27.76
C ILE A 155 4.09 36.94 27.36
N LEU A 156 3.32 37.26 26.32
CA LEU A 156 3.20 38.63 25.84
C LEU A 156 2.58 39.55 26.90
N THR A 157 1.57 39.08 27.63
CA THR A 157 0.93 39.84 28.70
C THR A 157 1.90 40.08 29.87
N ASP A 158 2.66 39.06 30.26
CA ASP A 158 3.66 39.15 31.33
C ASP A 158 4.80 40.10 30.92
N GLU A 159 5.27 40.03 29.68
CA GLU A 159 6.28 40.95 29.11
C GLU A 159 5.78 42.40 29.11
N PHE A 160 4.54 42.64 28.65
CA PHE A 160 3.94 43.98 28.67
C PHE A 160 3.78 44.53 30.10
N GLU A 161 3.37 43.70 31.07
CA GLU A 161 3.22 44.16 32.45
C GLU A 161 4.58 44.44 33.09
N LEU A 162 5.61 43.65 32.79
CA LEU A 162 6.99 43.91 33.24
C LEU A 162 7.53 45.22 32.64
N GLU A 163 7.41 45.41 31.33
CA GLU A 163 7.84 46.64 30.66
C GLU A 163 7.11 47.86 31.22
N LYS A 164 5.80 47.76 31.42
CA LYS A 164 4.99 48.81 32.06
C LYS A 164 5.47 49.11 33.47
N GLN A 165 5.74 48.09 34.29
CA GLN A 165 6.25 48.29 35.64
C GLN A 165 7.62 48.98 35.64
N ASP A 166 8.52 48.58 34.76
CA ASP A 166 9.84 49.18 34.65
C ASP A 166 9.78 50.61 34.12
N MET A 167 8.89 50.91 33.16
CA MET A 167 8.60 52.27 32.71
C MET A 167 8.05 53.15 33.84
N ILE A 168 7.15 52.62 34.68
CA ILE A 168 6.64 53.35 35.85
C ILE A 168 7.75 53.61 36.86
N LYS A 169 8.64 52.63 37.11
CA LYS A 169 9.78 52.81 38.04
C LYS A 169 10.77 53.84 37.53
N THR A 170 11.15 53.78 36.25
CA THR A 170 12.07 54.75 35.65
C THR A 170 11.46 56.15 35.66
N HIS A 171 10.19 56.28 35.31
CA HIS A 171 9.48 57.56 35.38
C HIS A 171 9.45 58.13 36.81
N LYS A 172 9.17 57.30 37.82
CA LYS A 172 9.22 57.72 39.24
C LYS A 172 10.62 58.15 39.67
N SER A 173 11.67 57.43 39.24
CA SER A 173 13.06 57.82 39.52
C SER A 173 13.38 59.17 38.90
N GLN A 174 13.00 59.38 37.64
CA GLN A 174 13.22 60.63 36.93
C GLN A 174 12.47 61.80 37.56
N ILE A 175 11.21 61.59 37.99
CA ILE A 175 10.46 62.62 38.74
C ILE A 175 11.21 62.97 40.02
N LYS A 176 11.63 61.97 40.79
CA LYS A 176 12.35 62.21 42.04
C LYS A 176 13.68 62.93 41.81
N GLU A 177 14.44 62.57 40.78
CA GLU A 177 15.67 63.27 40.41
C GLU A 177 15.40 64.73 40.02
N LEU A 178 14.29 65.01 39.33
CA LEU A 178 13.86 66.39 39.01
C LEU A 178 13.44 67.17 40.26
N GLU A 179 12.72 66.53 41.18
CA GLU A 179 12.36 67.11 42.48
C GLU A 179 13.62 67.42 43.31
N ASP A 180 14.55 66.47 43.42
CA ASP A 180 15.82 66.66 44.13
C ASP A 180 16.65 67.79 43.49
N MET A 181 16.69 67.87 42.14
CA MET A 181 17.34 68.99 41.44
C MET A 181 16.64 70.32 41.73
N GLN A 182 15.32 70.37 41.72
CA GLN A 182 14.56 71.57 42.05
C GLN A 182 14.86 72.04 43.48
N ASP A 183 14.92 71.12 44.44
CA ASP A 183 15.26 71.43 45.83
C ASP A 183 16.69 71.97 45.96
N THR A 184 17.67 71.36 45.27
CA THR A 184 19.04 71.87 45.28
C THR A 184 19.15 73.27 44.67
N VAL A 185 18.42 73.56 43.60
CA VAL A 185 18.36 74.90 42.99
C VAL A 185 17.72 75.90 43.93
N HIS A 186 16.63 75.53 44.61
CA HIS A 186 16.00 76.40 45.61
C HIS A 186 16.91 76.69 46.81
N GLU A 187 17.68 75.70 47.27
CA GLU A 187 18.65 75.88 48.35
C GLU A 187 19.82 76.77 47.92
N GLU A 188 20.33 76.60 46.70
CA GLU A 188 21.35 77.47 46.11
C GLU A 188 20.84 78.92 45.93
N GLU A 189 19.63 79.12 45.41
CA GLU A 189 19.01 80.45 45.31
C GLU A 189 18.87 81.12 46.67
N LYS A 190 18.45 80.36 47.69
CA LYS A 190 18.33 80.86 49.06
C LYS A 190 19.68 81.22 49.67
N GLN A 191 20.71 80.42 49.42
CA GLN A 191 22.08 80.71 49.85
C GLN A 191 22.61 81.96 49.14
N ASN A 192 22.46 82.06 47.81
CA ASN A 192 22.82 83.24 47.03
C ASN A 192 22.11 84.51 47.54
N GLN A 193 20.81 84.41 47.87
CA GLN A 193 20.06 85.50 48.48
C GLN A 193 20.63 85.89 49.85
N HIS A 194 21.01 84.92 50.68
CA HIS A 194 21.63 85.16 51.99
C HIS A 194 23.00 85.82 51.87
N GLU A 195 23.85 85.33 50.97
CA GLU A 195 25.17 85.90 50.67
C GLU A 195 25.04 87.33 50.16
N ALA A 196 24.12 87.61 49.23
CA ALA A 196 23.84 88.96 48.75
C ALA A 196 23.39 89.89 49.89
N GLN A 197 22.53 89.42 50.81
CA GLN A 197 22.15 90.19 51.99
C GLN A 197 23.32 90.43 52.96
N GLN A 198 24.19 89.44 53.15
CA GLN A 198 25.36 89.57 54.02
C GLN A 198 26.40 90.54 53.43
N GLN A 199 26.65 90.46 52.13
CA GLN A 199 27.49 91.42 51.40
C GLN A 199 26.94 92.84 51.48
N PHE A 200 25.61 93.01 51.37
CA PHE A 200 24.99 94.32 51.55
C PHE A 200 25.17 94.86 52.99
N LYS A 201 25.02 94.00 54.01
CA LYS A 201 25.25 94.37 55.42
C LYS A 201 26.72 94.73 55.68
N SER A 202 27.68 93.94 55.18
CA SER A 202 29.10 94.21 55.36
C SER A 202 29.52 95.51 54.66
N PHE A 203 29.04 95.75 53.43
CA PHE A 203 29.27 97.01 52.72
C PHE A 203 28.72 98.22 53.50
N ARG A 204 27.54 98.07 54.12
CA ARG A 204 26.94 99.09 55.00
C ARG A 204 27.81 99.37 56.23
N GLU A 205 28.33 98.34 56.88
CA GLU A 205 29.20 98.50 58.06
C GLU A 205 30.56 99.10 57.72
N VAL A 206 31.17 98.70 56.61
CA VAL A 206 32.43 99.29 56.12
C VAL A 206 32.26 100.78 55.83
N THR A 207 31.14 101.17 55.22
CA THR A 207 30.84 102.58 54.95
C THR A 207 30.65 103.37 56.25
N LYS A 208 30.01 102.76 57.26
CA LYS A 208 29.87 103.35 58.60
C LYS A 208 31.21 103.50 59.32
N SER A 209 32.05 102.46 59.32
CA SER A 209 33.39 102.48 59.94
C SER A 209 34.27 103.54 59.29
N LYS A 210 34.26 103.61 57.95
CA LYS A 210 35.03 104.61 57.21
C LYS A 210 34.62 106.04 57.58
N SER A 211 33.31 106.29 57.71
CA SER A 211 32.81 107.58 58.20
C SER A 211 33.26 107.91 59.62
N GLN A 212 33.41 106.92 60.51
CA GLN A 212 33.91 107.12 61.88
C GLN A 212 35.42 107.37 61.93
N ASP A 213 36.19 106.70 61.06
CA ASP A 213 37.64 106.89 60.94
C ASP A 213 37.99 108.27 60.37
N ASP A 214 37.20 108.76 59.42
CA ASP A 214 37.32 110.12 58.87
C ASP A 214 37.07 111.20 59.95
N GLU A 215 36.17 110.93 60.91
CA GLU A 215 35.92 111.80 62.08
C GLU A 215 37.09 111.78 63.09
N HIS A 216 37.68 110.61 63.33
CA HIS A 216 38.82 110.45 64.23
C HIS A 216 40.10 111.09 63.68
N THR A 217 40.36 110.96 62.38
CA THR A 217 41.51 111.58 61.72
C THR A 217 41.44 113.11 61.75
N MET A 218 40.25 113.69 61.58
CA MET A 218 40.05 115.14 61.74
C MET A 218 40.39 115.62 63.16
N THR A 219 39.98 114.84 64.17
CA THR A 219 40.25 115.13 65.59
C THR A 219 41.75 115.08 65.88
N HIS A 220 42.45 114.08 65.34
CA HIS A 220 43.89 113.90 65.57
C HIS A 220 44.75 114.98 64.88
N MET A 221 44.35 115.43 63.69
CA MET A 221 45.03 116.52 62.96
C MET A 221 45.03 117.84 63.72
N LEU A 222 43.96 118.15 64.46
CA LEU A 222 43.88 119.35 65.30
C LEU A 222 44.78 119.26 66.53
N GLY A 223 44.95 118.07 67.12
CA GLY A 223 45.85 117.84 68.26
C GLY A 223 47.35 117.91 67.89
N SER A 224 47.73 117.43 66.70
CA SER A 224 49.13 117.38 66.25
C SER A 224 49.75 118.78 65.99
N ARG A 225 48.91 119.81 65.83
CA ARG A 225 49.38 121.20 65.65
C ARG A 225 49.86 121.86 66.96
N GLN A 226 49.45 121.33 68.11
CA GLN A 226 49.78 121.87 69.44
C GLN A 226 51.15 121.37 69.95
N THR A 227 51.58 120.18 69.53
CA THR A 227 52.81 119.52 70.01
C THR A 227 54.09 119.98 69.31
N LYS A 228 53.99 120.73 68.20
CA LYS A 228 55.14 121.19 67.42
C LYS A 228 56.03 122.21 68.13
N TYR A 229 55.52 122.94 69.13
CA TYR A 229 56.31 123.92 69.89
C TYR A 229 57.17 123.30 71.01
N TYR A 230 57.00 122.01 71.33
CA TYR A 230 57.75 121.32 72.39
C TYR A 230 59.01 120.59 71.88
N ASN A 231 59.04 120.19 70.60
CA ASN A 231 60.09 119.31 70.06
C ASN A 231 61.41 120.02 69.70
N ASP A 232 61.44 121.35 69.60
CA ASP A 232 62.66 122.09 69.22
C ASP A 232 63.73 122.09 70.33
N LEU A 233 63.37 121.76 71.57
CA LEU A 233 64.26 121.74 72.72
C LEU A 233 64.99 120.39 72.91
N GLU A 234 64.45 119.30 72.35
CA GLU A 234 64.96 117.93 72.53
C GLU A 234 65.99 117.51 71.45
N GLN A 235 66.05 118.28 70.36
CA GLN A 235 66.85 117.99 69.16
C GLN A 235 68.38 118.08 69.38
N MET A 236 68.83 118.77 70.44
CA MET A 236 70.26 118.95 70.74
C MET A 236 70.88 117.78 71.52
N HIS A 237 70.07 116.96 72.19
CA HIS A 237 70.55 115.82 72.99
C HIS A 237 70.74 114.54 72.15
N GLN A 238 70.01 114.40 71.03
CA GLN A 238 70.01 113.18 70.20
C GLN A 238 71.25 113.00 69.30
N LYS A 239 72.02 114.07 69.01
CA LYS A 239 73.21 113.96 68.13
C LYS A 239 74.36 113.13 68.73
N TYR A 240 74.44 113.00 70.05
CA TYR A 240 75.52 112.27 70.72
C TYR A 240 75.23 110.76 70.86
N LEU A 241 73.95 110.34 70.80
CA LEU A 241 73.54 108.93 70.88
C LEU A 241 73.58 108.19 69.53
N SER A 242 73.67 108.90 68.40
CA SER A 242 73.46 108.34 67.06
C SER A 242 74.57 107.40 66.56
N ASP A 243 75.79 107.54 67.08
CA ASP A 243 76.95 106.77 66.56
C ASP A 243 77.17 105.42 67.25
N THR A 244 76.54 105.17 68.41
CA THR A 244 76.59 103.85 69.08
C THR A 244 75.39 102.96 68.72
N ALA A 245 74.29 103.53 68.20
CA ALA A 245 73.07 102.81 67.83
C ALA A 245 73.16 102.02 66.50
N LYS A 246 73.88 102.54 65.50
CA LYS A 246 73.93 101.96 64.14
C LYS A 246 74.46 100.52 64.08
N LYS A 247 75.47 100.17 64.89
CA LYS A 247 76.02 98.79 64.92
C LYS A 247 75.11 97.78 65.64
N ASN A 248 74.29 98.21 66.58
CA ASN A 248 73.34 97.34 67.29
C ASN A 248 72.06 97.14 66.46
N GLU A 249 71.68 98.14 65.66
CA GLU A 249 70.57 98.08 64.70
C GLU A 249 70.86 97.08 63.57
N GLU A 250 72.05 97.11 62.97
CA GLU A 250 72.45 96.15 61.90
C GLU A 250 72.47 94.68 62.38
N HIS A 251 72.96 94.40 63.60
CA HIS A 251 72.94 93.03 64.15
C HIS A 251 71.52 92.57 64.57
N SER A 252 70.68 93.49 65.07
CA SER A 252 69.27 93.22 65.40
C SER A 252 68.43 92.98 64.14
N GLU A 253 68.68 93.71 63.05
CA GLU A 253 68.04 93.50 61.75
C GLU A 253 68.43 92.15 61.16
N LEU A 254 69.73 91.81 61.14
CA LEU A 254 70.20 90.51 60.66
C LEU A 254 69.66 89.35 61.51
N PHE A 255 69.53 89.50 62.84
CA PHE A 255 68.93 88.48 63.69
C PHE A 255 67.42 88.30 63.45
N LYS A 256 66.67 89.41 63.27
CA LYS A 256 65.24 89.36 62.93
C LYS A 256 65.01 88.74 61.55
N GLN A 257 65.85 89.08 60.57
CA GLN A 257 65.81 88.48 59.24
C GLN A 257 66.15 86.99 59.29
N ASN A 258 67.14 86.57 60.08
CA ASN A 258 67.48 85.16 60.24
C ASN A 258 66.36 84.37 60.96
N LYS A 259 65.71 84.95 61.98
CA LYS A 259 64.54 84.35 62.65
C LYS A 259 63.32 84.23 61.72
N ALA A 260 63.08 85.24 60.89
CA ALA A 260 62.01 85.23 59.88
C ALA A 260 62.30 84.20 58.78
N MET A 261 63.54 84.14 58.29
CA MET A 261 64.00 83.15 57.31
C MET A 261 63.90 81.73 57.87
N SER A 262 64.30 81.51 59.13
CA SER A 262 64.18 80.22 59.80
C SER A 262 62.72 79.78 59.97
N SER A 263 61.81 80.70 60.31
CA SER A 263 60.36 80.41 60.37
C SER A 263 59.76 80.09 58.98
N SER A 264 60.22 80.77 57.93
CA SER A 264 59.81 80.52 56.54
C SER A 264 60.35 79.17 56.02
N ILE A 265 61.58 78.81 56.40
CA ILE A 265 62.18 77.50 56.14
C ILE A 265 61.35 76.41 56.83
N ASP A 266 60.98 76.58 58.09
CA ASP A 266 60.14 75.59 58.81
C ASP A 266 58.77 75.40 58.17
N GLN A 267 58.12 76.48 57.72
CA GLN A 267 56.86 76.39 56.96
C GLN A 267 57.05 75.67 55.62
N SER A 268 58.16 75.94 54.93
CA SER A 268 58.52 75.28 53.67
C SER A 268 58.79 73.78 53.89
N VAL A 269 59.46 73.40 54.98
CA VAL A 269 59.71 71.99 55.35
C VAL A 269 58.41 71.27 55.67
N ARG A 270 57.49 71.89 56.42
CA ARG A 270 56.16 71.31 56.70
C ARG A 270 55.31 71.14 55.45
N THR A 271 55.31 72.13 54.55
CA THR A 271 54.58 72.02 53.28
C THR A 271 55.19 70.97 52.36
N ILE A 272 56.52 70.82 52.33
CA ILE A 272 57.21 69.72 51.63
C ILE A 272 56.82 68.37 52.22
N ALA A 273 56.78 68.23 53.55
CA ALA A 273 56.36 66.99 54.21
C ALA A 273 54.92 66.60 53.86
N ASN A 274 53.98 67.56 53.91
CA ASN A 274 52.58 67.34 53.51
C ASN A 274 52.44 66.95 52.03
N LYS A 275 53.18 67.63 51.14
CA LYS A 275 53.18 67.28 49.70
C LYS A 275 53.78 65.89 49.47
N LYS A 276 54.87 65.51 50.15
CA LYS A 276 55.44 64.16 50.09
C LYS A 276 54.45 63.09 50.57
N ALA A 277 53.77 63.30 51.70
CA ALA A 277 52.75 62.37 52.19
C ALA A 277 51.59 62.21 51.20
N ARG A 278 51.14 63.30 50.57
CA ARG A 278 50.11 63.25 49.53
C ARG A 278 50.57 62.51 48.28
N ILE A 279 51.83 62.67 47.87
CA ILE A 279 52.42 61.91 46.75
C ILE A 279 52.45 60.41 47.05
N GLU A 280 52.87 60.01 48.26
CA GLU A 280 52.89 58.60 48.65
C GLU A 280 51.50 57.98 48.71
N LEU A 281 50.50 58.71 49.23
CA LEU A 281 49.11 58.28 49.19
C LEU A 281 48.60 58.11 47.74
N MET A 282 48.92 59.04 46.85
CA MET A 282 48.53 58.95 45.44
C MET A 282 49.19 57.76 44.74
N LYS A 283 50.48 57.49 45.03
CA LYS A 283 51.19 56.31 44.51
C LYS A 283 50.54 55.01 44.97
N LEU A 284 50.16 54.90 46.25
CA LEU A 284 49.43 53.76 46.79
C LEU A 284 48.08 53.56 46.09
N LYS A 285 47.31 54.64 45.88
CA LYS A 285 46.04 54.57 45.14
C LYS A 285 46.23 54.12 43.68
N ILE A 286 47.27 54.62 43.01
CA ILE A 286 47.59 54.19 41.63
C ILE A 286 47.89 52.68 41.60
N LEU A 287 48.71 52.19 42.53
CA LEU A 287 49.03 50.76 42.62
C LEU A 287 47.78 49.92 42.90
N GLN A 288 46.92 50.37 43.82
CA GLN A 288 45.65 49.71 44.11
C GLN A 288 44.76 49.64 42.85
N HIS A 289 44.57 50.75 42.15
CA HIS A 289 43.77 50.77 40.92
C HIS A 289 44.35 49.90 39.80
N VAL A 290 45.68 49.86 39.66
CA VAL A 290 46.33 48.97 38.70
C VAL A 290 46.03 47.51 39.02
N GLU A 291 46.07 47.12 40.30
CA GLU A 291 45.84 45.75 40.70
C GLU A 291 44.36 45.35 40.61
N GLU A 292 43.44 46.23 40.99
CA GLU A 292 41.99 46.05 40.79
C GLU A 292 41.64 45.92 39.30
N CYS A 293 42.21 46.78 38.44
CA CYS A 293 42.00 46.70 37.00
C CYS A 293 42.57 45.42 36.39
N LYS A 294 43.75 44.96 36.83
CA LYS A 294 44.30 43.67 36.39
C LYS A 294 43.41 42.50 36.82
N ALA A 295 42.96 42.48 38.08
CA ALA A 295 42.09 41.44 38.59
C ALA A 295 40.76 41.39 37.82
N ARG A 296 40.14 42.56 37.58
CA ARG A 296 38.91 42.68 36.79
C ARG A 296 39.10 42.22 35.35
N ASN A 297 40.17 42.66 34.69
CA ASN A 297 40.49 42.23 33.32
C ASN A 297 40.79 40.74 33.25
N HIS A 298 41.43 40.16 34.27
CA HIS A 298 41.68 38.72 34.34
C HIS A 298 40.37 37.93 34.46
N ALA A 299 39.46 38.36 35.36
CA ALA A 299 38.14 37.75 35.52
C ALA A 299 37.33 37.81 34.22
N LEU A 300 37.23 38.98 33.58
CA LEU A 300 36.54 39.15 32.29
C LEU A 300 37.16 38.29 31.18
N LYS A 301 38.49 38.16 31.14
CA LYS A 301 39.17 37.32 30.15
C LYS A 301 38.89 35.83 30.39
N LYS A 302 38.76 35.40 31.65
CA LYS A 302 38.38 34.03 32.01
C LYS A 302 36.92 33.75 31.62
N GLU A 303 36.00 34.65 31.93
CA GLU A 303 34.59 34.54 31.53
C GLU A 303 34.44 34.49 30.00
N LYS A 304 35.13 35.39 29.28
CA LYS A 304 35.15 35.37 27.81
C LYS A 304 35.63 34.02 27.27
N LYS A 305 36.70 33.46 27.83
CA LYS A 305 37.21 32.13 27.41
C LYS A 305 36.19 31.03 27.71
N ASN A 306 35.52 31.06 28.86
CA ASN A 306 34.50 30.09 29.22
C ASN A 306 33.30 30.17 28.28
N ILE A 307 32.80 31.37 27.99
CA ILE A 307 31.71 31.59 27.02
C ILE A 307 32.14 31.13 25.63
N GLN A 308 33.37 31.43 25.22
CA GLN A 308 33.90 30.97 23.94
C GLN A 308 33.96 29.44 23.89
N ALA A 309 34.40 28.76 24.95
CA ALA A 309 34.39 27.29 25.02
C ALA A 309 32.98 26.72 24.93
N CYS A 310 32.02 27.27 25.68
CA CYS A 310 30.61 26.88 25.61
C CYS A 310 30.03 27.06 24.20
N TYR A 311 30.39 28.16 23.52
CA TYR A 311 29.99 28.39 22.13
C TYR A 311 30.56 27.35 21.16
N HIS A 312 31.83 26.98 21.31
CA HIS A 312 32.44 25.96 20.45
C HIS A 312 31.82 24.58 20.69
N GLU A 313 31.54 24.24 21.95
CA GLU A 313 30.86 23.00 22.30
C GLU A 313 29.42 22.96 21.76
N LEU A 314 28.67 24.05 21.91
CA LEU A 314 27.32 24.15 21.35
C LEU A 314 27.33 24.06 19.82
N LYS A 315 28.29 24.73 19.16
CA LYS A 315 28.46 24.65 17.71
C LYS A 315 28.78 23.24 17.25
N ALA A 316 29.64 22.51 17.98
CA ALA A 316 29.96 21.12 17.70
C ALA A 316 28.73 20.21 17.87
N LYS A 317 27.97 20.37 18.96
CA LYS A 317 26.69 19.67 19.18
C LYS A 317 25.68 19.94 18.05
N MET A 318 25.55 21.19 17.63
CA MET A 318 24.65 21.58 16.53
C MET A 318 25.09 20.96 15.19
N MET A 319 26.39 20.95 14.88
CA MET A 319 26.92 20.31 13.68
C MET A 319 26.69 18.79 13.70
N ALA A 320 26.98 18.14 14.82
CA ALA A 320 26.74 16.70 14.99
C ALA A 320 25.25 16.34 14.83
N GLN A 321 24.34 17.13 15.39
CA GLN A 321 22.90 16.92 15.21
C GLN A 321 22.48 17.11 13.74
N ARG A 322 22.97 18.15 13.06
CA ARG A 322 22.66 18.36 11.64
C ARG A 322 23.17 17.20 10.77
N GLU A 323 24.34 16.68 11.06
CA GLU A 323 24.92 15.56 10.33
C GLU A 323 24.16 14.24 10.60
N ALA A 324 23.80 13.97 11.85
CA ALA A 324 22.96 12.83 12.22
C ALA A 324 21.59 12.89 11.54
N GLN A 325 20.92 14.05 11.55
CA GLN A 325 19.64 14.23 10.87
C GLN A 325 19.76 14.10 9.34
N SER A 326 20.83 14.63 8.75
CA SER A 326 21.12 14.45 7.32
C SER A 326 21.35 12.97 6.97
N SER A 327 22.06 12.23 7.80
CA SER A 327 22.26 10.78 7.62
C SER A 327 20.95 10.01 7.74
N LEU A 328 20.15 10.29 8.77
CA LEU A 328 18.85 9.65 8.98
C LEU A 328 17.89 9.91 7.80
N LEU A 329 17.87 11.16 7.31
CA LEU A 329 17.06 11.51 6.15
C LEU A 329 17.51 10.74 4.90
N LYS A 330 18.83 10.65 4.65
CA LYS A 330 19.36 9.85 3.53
C LYS A 330 18.97 8.39 3.64
N GLU A 331 19.06 7.80 4.83
CA GLU A 331 18.68 6.42 5.06
C GLU A 331 17.18 6.20 4.85
N LEU A 332 16.33 7.08 5.38
CA LEU A 332 14.88 7.03 5.18
C LEU A 332 14.50 7.17 3.70
N VAL A 333 15.14 8.10 2.98
CA VAL A 333 14.90 8.30 1.53
C VAL A 333 15.35 7.07 0.74
N ASN A 334 16.50 6.47 1.07
CA ASN A 334 16.96 5.26 0.41
C ASN A 334 16.04 4.07 0.71
N ASN A 335 15.61 3.89 1.96
CA ASN A 335 14.72 2.80 2.34
C ASN A 335 13.34 2.93 1.69
N SER A 336 12.77 4.13 1.69
CA SER A 336 11.50 4.40 0.99
C SER A 336 11.63 4.20 -0.52
N ARG A 337 12.70 4.71 -1.15
CA ARG A 337 12.97 4.46 -2.58
C ARG A 337 13.10 2.96 -2.88
N ASN A 338 13.85 2.22 -2.08
CA ASN A 338 14.04 0.77 -2.27
C ASN A 338 12.73 0.00 -2.09
N ALA A 339 11.89 0.38 -1.13
CA ALA A 339 10.56 -0.21 -0.95
C ALA A 339 9.67 0.07 -2.18
N VAL A 340 9.67 1.30 -2.70
CA VAL A 340 8.94 1.66 -3.91
C VAL A 340 9.44 0.89 -5.13
N LEU A 341 10.76 0.74 -5.30
CA LEU A 341 11.33 -0.05 -6.39
C LEU A 341 10.87 -1.52 -6.32
N LYS A 342 10.92 -2.15 -5.14
CA LYS A 342 10.43 -3.53 -4.95
C LYS A 342 8.93 -3.66 -5.24
N LEU A 343 8.13 -2.69 -4.81
CA LEU A 343 6.69 -2.69 -5.11
C LEU A 343 6.43 -2.54 -6.62
N ASN A 344 7.20 -1.72 -7.32
CA ASN A 344 7.11 -1.60 -8.77
C ASN A 344 7.53 -2.91 -9.47
N GLU A 345 8.57 -3.59 -8.99
CA GLU A 345 8.94 -4.93 -9.50
C GLU A 345 7.80 -5.93 -9.32
N TYR A 346 7.14 -5.95 -8.16
CA TYR A 346 5.97 -6.80 -7.94
C TYR A 346 4.78 -6.41 -8.82
N GLN A 347 4.57 -5.11 -9.06
CA GLN A 347 3.57 -4.64 -10.00
C GLN A 347 3.86 -5.15 -11.42
N GLU A 348 5.11 -5.04 -11.89
CA GLU A 348 5.50 -5.51 -13.22
C GLU A 348 5.31 -7.03 -13.36
N ILE A 349 5.65 -7.82 -12.34
CA ILE A 349 5.42 -9.27 -12.31
C ILE A 349 3.92 -9.56 -12.34
N GLY A 350 3.13 -8.88 -11.51
CA GLY A 350 1.67 -9.02 -11.47
C GLY A 350 1.02 -8.68 -12.82
N GLU A 351 1.42 -7.57 -13.44
CA GLU A 351 0.96 -7.19 -14.78
C GLU A 351 1.36 -8.22 -15.84
N ARG A 352 2.57 -8.78 -15.76
CA ARG A 352 3.01 -9.83 -16.68
C ARG A 352 2.15 -11.08 -16.54
N ILE A 353 1.85 -11.50 -15.31
CA ILE A 353 0.98 -12.65 -15.03
C ILE A 353 -0.44 -12.40 -15.56
N LEU A 354 -0.99 -11.20 -15.38
CA LEU A 354 -2.32 -10.86 -15.90
C LEU A 354 -2.34 -10.83 -17.43
N LYS A 355 -1.35 -10.20 -18.07
CA LYS A 355 -1.22 -10.14 -19.53
C LYS A 355 -1.06 -11.54 -20.14
N THR A 356 -0.24 -12.41 -19.52
CA THR A 356 -0.10 -13.80 -20.00
C THR A 356 -1.38 -14.61 -19.77
N ALA A 357 -2.04 -14.45 -18.63
CA ALA A 357 -3.33 -15.10 -18.36
C ALA A 357 -4.41 -14.68 -19.37
N GLU A 358 -4.48 -13.39 -19.73
CA GLU A 358 -5.41 -12.89 -20.76
C GLU A 358 -5.10 -13.46 -22.15
N LEU A 359 -3.83 -13.50 -22.54
CA LEU A 359 -3.40 -14.12 -23.80
C LEU A 359 -3.74 -15.62 -23.85
N CYS A 360 -3.50 -16.35 -22.75
CA CYS A 360 -3.88 -17.76 -22.62
C CYS A 360 -5.40 -17.92 -22.68
N ARG A 361 -6.16 -17.04 -22.02
CA ARG A 361 -7.64 -17.06 -22.00
C ARG A 361 -8.23 -16.93 -23.39
N ARG A 362 -7.56 -16.25 -24.33
CA ARG A 362 -8.02 -16.18 -25.73
C ARG A 362 -8.08 -17.56 -26.40
N LEU A 363 -7.18 -18.48 -26.06
CA LEU A 363 -7.08 -19.82 -26.64
C LEU A 363 -8.00 -20.86 -25.99
N GLU A 364 -8.66 -20.51 -24.90
CA GLU A 364 -9.57 -21.40 -24.17
C GLU A 364 -10.93 -21.49 -24.87
N THR A 365 -11.56 -22.65 -24.74
CA THR A 365 -12.91 -22.88 -25.25
C THR A 365 -13.95 -22.11 -24.44
N GLU A 366 -15.12 -21.83 -25.02
CA GLU A 366 -16.21 -21.13 -24.31
C GLU A 366 -16.63 -21.88 -23.04
N LYS A 367 -16.60 -23.23 -23.07
CA LYS A 367 -16.89 -24.07 -21.90
C LYS A 367 -15.92 -23.80 -20.75
N GLU A 368 -14.63 -23.70 -21.03
CA GLU A 368 -13.58 -23.42 -20.02
C GLU A 368 -13.54 -21.96 -19.56
N LYS A 369 -14.08 -21.04 -20.36
CA LYS A 369 -14.24 -19.63 -19.99
C LYS A 369 -15.41 -19.41 -19.03
N VAL A 370 -16.49 -20.17 -19.20
CA VAL A 370 -17.71 -20.11 -18.38
C VAL A 370 -17.56 -20.96 -17.12
N LEU A 371 -16.93 -22.14 -17.21
CA LEU A 371 -16.66 -23.01 -16.07
C LEU A 371 -15.15 -23.36 -16.01
N PRO A 372 -14.30 -22.46 -15.50
CA PRO A 372 -12.85 -22.67 -15.46
C PRO A 372 -12.39 -23.79 -14.53
N PHE A 373 -13.20 -24.08 -13.51
CA PHE A 373 -12.89 -25.06 -12.47
C PHE A 373 -13.91 -26.19 -12.54
N TYR A 374 -13.43 -27.37 -12.93
CA TYR A 374 -14.23 -28.58 -12.97
C TYR A 374 -14.39 -29.13 -11.54
N GLN A 375 -15.57 -29.66 -11.22
CA GLN A 375 -15.72 -30.50 -10.03
C GLN A 375 -14.71 -31.64 -10.13
N SER A 376 -13.89 -31.82 -9.09
CA SER A 376 -13.09 -33.03 -8.95
C SER A 376 -14.04 -34.21 -9.04
N SER A 377 -13.94 -34.99 -10.11
CA SER A 377 -14.76 -36.19 -10.34
C SER A 377 -14.36 -37.36 -9.43
N VAL A 378 -13.53 -37.09 -8.43
CA VAL A 378 -13.03 -38.04 -7.44
C VAL A 378 -13.32 -37.39 -6.10
N ASP A 379 -14.25 -37.98 -5.36
CA ASP A 379 -14.50 -37.66 -3.96
C ASP A 379 -13.25 -38.12 -3.17
N PRO A 380 -12.68 -37.33 -2.24
CA PRO A 380 -11.55 -37.77 -1.41
C PRO A 380 -11.81 -39.12 -0.73
N SER A 381 -13.08 -39.47 -0.54
CA SER A 381 -13.55 -40.74 0.04
C SER A 381 -13.42 -41.96 -0.89
N GLU A 382 -13.23 -41.76 -2.20
CA GLU A 382 -13.12 -42.81 -3.22
C GLU A 382 -11.67 -43.13 -3.61
N ILE A 383 -10.71 -42.33 -3.13
CA ILE A 383 -9.28 -42.60 -3.30
C ILE A 383 -8.89 -43.67 -2.28
N PRO A 384 -8.34 -44.81 -2.71
CA PRO A 384 -7.90 -45.84 -1.77
C PRO A 384 -6.94 -45.29 -0.70
N GLU A 385 -7.19 -45.59 0.58
CA GLU A 385 -6.41 -45.12 1.75
C GLU A 385 -4.89 -45.30 1.56
N HIS A 386 -4.46 -46.39 0.92
CA HIS A 386 -3.04 -46.66 0.64
C HIS A 386 -2.38 -45.64 -0.31
N LEU A 387 -3.12 -45.04 -1.25
CA LEU A 387 -2.59 -44.02 -2.15
C LEU A 387 -2.55 -42.65 -1.48
N GLN A 388 -3.52 -42.35 -0.60
CA GLN A 388 -3.52 -41.12 0.19
C GLN A 388 -2.38 -41.11 1.22
N GLU A 389 -2.18 -42.22 1.92
CA GLU A 389 -1.11 -42.33 2.91
C GLU A 389 0.28 -42.32 2.25
N GLU A 390 0.47 -42.95 1.08
CA GLU A 390 1.74 -42.92 0.34
C GLU A 390 2.04 -41.55 -0.27
N GLU A 391 1.04 -40.86 -0.83
CA GLU A 391 1.19 -39.50 -1.38
C GLU A 391 1.45 -38.46 -0.27
N ASP A 392 0.67 -38.47 0.81
CA ASP A 392 0.87 -37.57 1.94
C ASP A 392 2.23 -37.83 2.62
N GLN A 393 2.62 -39.09 2.85
CA GLN A 393 3.92 -39.40 3.46
C GLN A 393 5.11 -39.00 2.57
N GLN A 394 4.99 -39.05 1.24
CA GLN A 394 6.05 -38.60 0.33
C GLN A 394 6.10 -37.06 0.21
N ILE A 395 4.96 -36.38 0.14
CA ILE A 395 4.88 -34.92 0.05
C ILE A 395 5.40 -34.24 1.32
N TYR A 396 5.05 -34.76 2.50
CA TYR A 396 5.50 -34.23 3.79
C TYR A 396 6.89 -34.71 4.23
N GLN A 397 7.54 -35.61 3.48
CA GLN A 397 8.95 -35.96 3.69
C GLN A 397 9.90 -34.91 3.09
N GLU A 398 9.49 -34.22 2.01
CA GLU A 398 10.34 -33.26 1.29
C GLU A 398 9.94 -31.80 1.51
N LEU A 399 8.67 -31.51 1.85
CA LEU A 399 8.20 -30.14 2.12
C LEU A 399 7.69 -29.97 3.55
N LYS A 400 7.96 -28.79 4.13
CA LYS A 400 7.32 -28.40 5.39
C LYS A 400 5.82 -28.23 5.17
N LYS A 401 5.04 -28.55 6.21
CA LYS A 401 3.58 -28.47 6.20
C LYS A 401 3.04 -27.08 5.80
N GLU A 402 3.78 -26.01 6.11
CA GLU A 402 3.45 -24.63 5.73
C GLU A 402 3.65 -24.37 4.23
N GLU A 403 4.74 -24.89 3.64
CA GLU A 403 5.02 -24.76 2.20
C GLU A 403 4.01 -25.58 1.39
N ALA A 404 3.62 -26.77 1.86
CA ALA A 404 2.56 -27.58 1.24
C ALA A 404 1.21 -26.85 1.18
N GLN A 405 0.90 -26.01 2.17
CA GLN A 405 -0.32 -25.18 2.16
C GLN A 405 -0.23 -24.06 1.12
N GLU A 406 0.95 -23.50 0.86
CA GLU A 406 1.14 -22.52 -0.21
C GLU A 406 0.90 -23.12 -1.60
N TYR A 407 1.37 -24.34 -1.83
CA TYR A 407 1.10 -25.07 -3.08
C TYR A 407 -0.38 -25.39 -3.28
N ALA A 408 -1.14 -25.57 -2.20
CA ALA A 408 -2.58 -25.82 -2.28
C ALA A 408 -3.35 -24.65 -2.95
N TYR A 409 -2.85 -23.41 -2.88
CA TYR A 409 -3.45 -22.27 -3.59
C TYR A 409 -3.46 -22.44 -5.12
N LEU A 410 -2.52 -23.22 -5.67
CA LEU A 410 -2.44 -23.47 -7.12
C LEU A 410 -3.21 -24.73 -7.56
N ASN A 411 -3.87 -25.45 -6.64
CA ASN A 411 -4.58 -26.69 -6.98
C ASN A 411 -5.60 -26.50 -8.11
N ASN A 412 -6.36 -25.41 -8.10
CA ASN A 412 -7.33 -25.11 -9.15
C ASN A 412 -6.69 -24.76 -10.50
N PHE A 413 -5.51 -24.13 -10.48
CA PHE A 413 -4.72 -23.89 -11.68
C PHE A 413 -4.26 -25.23 -12.29
N TYR A 414 -3.72 -26.14 -11.47
CA TYR A 414 -3.27 -27.45 -11.94
C TYR A 414 -4.41 -28.35 -12.40
N LYS A 415 -5.59 -28.31 -11.76
CA LYS A 415 -6.80 -29.00 -12.28
C LYS A 415 -7.13 -28.55 -13.70
N ARG A 416 -7.10 -27.25 -13.93
CA ARG A 416 -7.37 -26.66 -15.25
C ARG A 416 -6.30 -27.04 -16.27
N TYR A 417 -5.02 -26.96 -15.88
CA TYR A 417 -3.89 -27.37 -16.71
C TYR A 417 -3.99 -28.86 -17.11
N ASN A 418 -4.26 -29.73 -16.15
CA ASN A 418 -4.36 -31.18 -16.37
C ASN A 418 -5.52 -31.52 -17.29
N LYS A 419 -6.66 -30.82 -17.19
CA LYS A 419 -7.79 -31.02 -18.11
C LYS A 419 -7.40 -30.68 -19.56
N VAL A 420 -6.78 -29.53 -19.78
CA VAL A 420 -6.30 -29.13 -21.11
C VAL A 420 -5.24 -30.10 -21.64
N LEU A 421 -4.38 -30.61 -20.76
CA LEU A 421 -3.38 -31.62 -21.11
C LEU A 421 -4.04 -32.94 -21.57
N LEU A 422 -5.08 -33.41 -20.87
CA LEU A 422 -5.85 -34.58 -21.27
C LEU A 422 -6.54 -34.37 -22.63
N ASP A 423 -7.13 -33.20 -22.84
CA ASP A 423 -7.79 -32.87 -24.10
C ASP A 423 -6.78 -32.79 -25.26
N LYS A 424 -5.59 -32.21 -25.02
CA LYS A 424 -4.47 -32.23 -25.97
C LYS A 424 -4.05 -33.66 -26.33
N LEU A 425 -3.86 -34.53 -25.34
CA LEU A 425 -3.48 -35.93 -25.55
C LEU A 425 -4.55 -36.71 -26.32
N ALA A 426 -5.84 -36.44 -26.03
CA ALA A 426 -6.95 -37.04 -26.76
C ALA A 426 -6.95 -36.62 -28.23
N VAL A 427 -6.72 -35.33 -28.52
CA VAL A 427 -6.61 -34.80 -29.89
C VAL A 427 -5.40 -35.38 -30.61
N GLU A 428 -4.25 -35.51 -29.95
CA GLU A 428 -3.05 -36.14 -30.51
C GLU A 428 -3.32 -37.60 -30.90
N LYS A 429 -3.96 -38.38 -30.02
CA LYS A 429 -4.34 -39.77 -30.30
C LYS A 429 -5.31 -39.89 -31.47
N GLN A 430 -6.33 -39.02 -31.54
CA GLN A 430 -7.26 -38.99 -32.67
C GLN A 430 -6.55 -38.63 -33.97
N LYS A 431 -5.64 -37.63 -33.94
CA LYS A 431 -4.82 -37.24 -35.09
C LYS A 431 -3.94 -38.40 -35.58
N GLU A 432 -3.34 -39.16 -34.67
CA GLU A 432 -2.58 -40.36 -35.04
C GLU A 432 -3.44 -41.44 -35.67
N SER A 433 -4.63 -41.70 -35.12
CA SER A 433 -5.60 -42.64 -35.71
C SER A 433 -5.99 -42.22 -37.12
N LEU A 434 -6.39 -40.96 -37.30
CA LEU A 434 -6.77 -40.42 -38.61
C LEU A 434 -5.60 -40.44 -39.61
N LYS A 435 -4.36 -40.25 -39.15
CA LYS A 435 -3.18 -40.42 -40.00
C LYS A 435 -2.98 -41.87 -40.43
N LYS A 436 -3.22 -42.84 -39.56
CA LYS A 436 -3.16 -44.27 -39.90
C LYS A 436 -4.26 -44.62 -40.91
N ASP A 437 -5.49 -44.16 -40.66
CA ASP A 437 -6.62 -44.38 -41.56
C ASP A 437 -6.39 -43.73 -42.93
N ASN A 438 -5.86 -42.50 -42.97
CA ASN A 438 -5.52 -41.83 -44.23
C ASN A 438 -4.41 -42.58 -44.98
N LYS A 439 -3.37 -43.06 -44.30
CA LYS A 439 -2.36 -43.92 -44.92
C LYS A 439 -2.96 -45.21 -45.49
N LEU A 440 -3.90 -45.83 -44.77
CA LEU A 440 -4.61 -47.04 -45.21
C LEU A 440 -5.55 -46.76 -46.39
N LEU A 441 -6.23 -45.62 -46.41
CA LEU A 441 -7.04 -45.20 -47.55
C LEU A 441 -6.18 -44.86 -48.77
N GLN A 442 -5.02 -44.23 -48.56
CA GLN A 442 -4.04 -44.00 -49.63
C GLN A 442 -3.49 -45.32 -50.18
N SER A 443 -3.21 -46.32 -49.34
CA SER A 443 -2.77 -47.64 -49.80
C SER A 443 -3.88 -48.41 -50.53
N LEU A 444 -5.12 -48.38 -50.03
CA LEU A 444 -6.30 -48.95 -50.70
C LEU A 444 -6.59 -48.28 -52.04
N LEU A 445 -6.49 -46.95 -52.10
CA LEU A 445 -6.68 -46.19 -53.34
C LEU A 445 -5.59 -46.54 -54.34
N LYS A 446 -4.32 -46.64 -53.88
CA LYS A 446 -3.22 -47.11 -54.70
C LYS A 446 -3.49 -48.54 -55.22
N GLN A 447 -3.91 -49.46 -54.36
CA GLN A 447 -4.28 -50.83 -54.74
C GLN A 447 -5.44 -50.87 -55.75
N TYR A 448 -6.45 -50.01 -55.61
CA TYR A 448 -7.58 -49.91 -56.53
C TYR A 448 -7.15 -49.36 -57.90
N LEU A 449 -6.31 -48.31 -57.91
CA LEU A 449 -5.73 -47.76 -59.14
C LEU A 449 -4.81 -48.78 -59.83
N ASP A 450 -3.98 -49.49 -59.07
CA ASP A 450 -3.15 -50.60 -59.54
C ASP A 450 -4.01 -51.78 -60.07
N GLY A 451 -5.22 -51.97 -59.55
CA GLY A 451 -6.17 -52.97 -60.05
C GLY A 451 -6.86 -52.59 -61.37
N ILE A 452 -6.91 -51.30 -61.72
CA ILE A 452 -7.57 -50.77 -62.94
C ILE A 452 -6.55 -50.42 -64.02
N SER A 453 -5.35 -49.97 -63.61
CA SER A 453 -4.28 -49.54 -64.51
C SER A 453 -3.23 -50.65 -64.66
N LEU A 454 -2.76 -50.90 -65.89
CA LEU A 454 -1.69 -51.83 -66.17
C LEU A 454 -0.33 -51.15 -65.93
N ASN A 455 0.21 -51.35 -64.72
CA ASN A 455 1.53 -50.83 -64.32
C ASN A 455 2.54 -51.96 -64.09
N ASP A 456 3.84 -51.71 -64.32
CA ASP A 456 4.90 -52.72 -64.19
C ASP A 456 4.98 -53.36 -62.78
N ASP A 457 4.65 -52.60 -61.74
CA ASP A 457 4.61 -53.10 -60.36
C ASP A 457 3.45 -54.08 -60.09
N VAL A 458 2.38 -54.01 -60.89
CA VAL A 458 1.19 -54.88 -60.79
C VAL A 458 1.45 -56.23 -61.45
N LEU A 459 2.26 -56.26 -62.52
CA LEU A 459 2.65 -57.47 -63.23
C LEU A 459 3.71 -58.30 -62.46
N LYS A 460 4.50 -57.65 -61.60
CA LYS A 460 5.51 -58.32 -60.74
C LYS A 460 4.94 -58.94 -59.46
N LYS A 461 3.75 -58.49 -59.02
CA LYS A 461 3.06 -59.01 -57.82
C LYS A 461 2.00 -60.04 -58.23
N ASN A 462 1.61 -60.90 -57.28
CA ASN A 462 0.51 -61.86 -57.52
C ASN A 462 -0.77 -61.12 -57.91
N ASN A 463 -1.20 -61.29 -59.15
CA ASN A 463 -2.28 -60.55 -59.75
C ASN A 463 -3.28 -61.49 -60.46
N PRO A 464 -4.57 -61.12 -60.58
CA PRO A 464 -5.56 -61.92 -61.28
C PRO A 464 -5.40 -61.89 -62.82
N LEU A 465 -4.53 -61.02 -63.34
CA LEU A 465 -4.28 -60.85 -64.78
C LEU A 465 -3.32 -61.90 -65.35
N LEU A 466 -2.41 -62.47 -64.55
CA LEU A 466 -1.45 -63.49 -64.97
C LEU A 466 -1.32 -64.58 -63.89
N VAL A 467 -2.13 -65.62 -64.01
CA VAL A 467 -2.22 -66.71 -63.02
C VAL A 467 -1.17 -67.78 -63.32
N VAL A 468 -0.15 -67.88 -62.47
CA VAL A 468 0.86 -68.94 -62.53
C VAL A 468 0.59 -69.95 -61.40
N ASN A 469 0.46 -71.24 -61.74
CA ASN A 469 0.29 -72.36 -60.80
C ASN A 469 -0.96 -72.30 -59.89
N ASN A 470 -2.15 -71.98 -60.41
CA ASN A 470 -3.44 -72.05 -59.71
C ASN A 470 -3.53 -71.30 -58.36
N LYS A 471 -2.62 -70.37 -58.07
CA LYS A 471 -2.65 -69.59 -56.83
C LYS A 471 -3.48 -68.33 -57.02
N VAL A 472 -4.81 -68.47 -57.05
CA VAL A 472 -5.73 -67.33 -56.92
C VAL A 472 -6.59 -67.54 -55.67
N ASN A 473 -6.30 -66.81 -54.59
CA ASN A 473 -7.16 -66.76 -53.42
C ASN A 473 -8.37 -65.84 -53.73
N ILE A 474 -9.42 -66.39 -54.35
CA ILE A 474 -10.63 -65.64 -54.75
C ILE A 474 -11.58 -65.36 -53.56
N SER A 475 -11.23 -65.70 -52.32
CA SER A 475 -12.14 -65.47 -51.19
C SER A 475 -11.43 -65.21 -49.88
N ARG A 476 -10.83 -64.03 -49.73
CA ARG A 476 -10.66 -63.33 -48.44
C ARG A 476 -10.30 -61.88 -48.72
N PRO A 477 -10.89 -60.89 -48.02
CA PRO A 477 -10.34 -59.54 -48.06
C PRO A 477 -8.88 -59.63 -47.58
N PRO A 478 -7.91 -58.99 -48.27
CA PRO A 478 -6.56 -58.94 -47.79
C PRO A 478 -6.54 -57.99 -46.59
N VAL A 479 -6.57 -58.55 -45.39
CA VAL A 479 -6.09 -57.84 -44.22
C VAL A 479 -4.58 -57.96 -44.31
N GLU A 480 -3.89 -56.84 -44.52
CA GLU A 480 -2.47 -56.77 -44.21
C GLU A 480 -2.33 -57.18 -42.73
N ASN A 481 -1.76 -58.36 -42.49
CA ASN A 481 -1.26 -58.70 -41.17
C ASN A 481 -0.12 -57.71 -40.89
N ILE A 482 -0.43 -56.70 -40.10
CA ILE A 482 0.60 -56.00 -39.34
C ILE A 482 1.07 -57.03 -38.32
N ASP A 483 2.27 -57.58 -38.53
CA ASP A 483 2.95 -58.45 -37.57
C ASP A 483 3.24 -57.66 -36.28
N ASN A 484 2.24 -57.53 -35.43
CA ASN A 484 2.46 -57.22 -34.02
C ASN A 484 2.59 -58.55 -33.30
N HIS A 485 3.82 -59.03 -33.15
CA HIS A 485 4.11 -60.07 -32.16
C HIS A 485 3.67 -59.56 -30.78
N THR A 486 2.58 -60.13 -30.26
CA THR A 486 2.22 -59.99 -28.86
C THR A 486 3.14 -60.92 -28.09
N VAL A 487 4.28 -60.39 -27.64
CA VAL A 487 5.08 -61.05 -26.61
C VAL A 487 4.30 -60.91 -25.31
N VAL A 488 3.71 -62.01 -24.84
CA VAL A 488 3.25 -62.13 -23.46
C VAL A 488 4.48 -62.49 -22.64
N GLU A 489 5.17 -61.47 -22.11
CA GLU A 489 6.13 -61.72 -21.03
C GLU A 489 5.32 -62.11 -19.78
N GLY A 490 5.48 -63.36 -19.36
CA GLY A 490 4.95 -63.83 -18.09
C GLY A 490 5.58 -63.03 -16.94
N ALA A 491 4.75 -62.65 -15.98
CA ALA A 491 5.18 -61.94 -14.78
C ALA A 491 6.26 -62.75 -14.03
N VAL A 492 7.52 -62.33 -14.17
CA VAL A 492 8.59 -62.71 -13.25
C VAL A 492 8.68 -61.59 -12.21
N ASN A 493 8.19 -61.88 -11.00
CA ASN A 493 8.50 -61.07 -9.84
C ASN A 493 10.00 -61.19 -9.53
N VAL A 494 10.78 -60.20 -9.92
CA VAL A 494 12.11 -59.95 -9.35
C VAL A 494 12.01 -58.66 -8.55
N ARG A 495 11.96 -58.79 -7.21
CA ARG A 495 12.37 -57.72 -6.32
C ARG A 495 13.86 -57.47 -6.56
N SER A 496 14.21 -56.32 -7.13
CA SER A 496 15.58 -55.81 -7.07
C SER A 496 15.58 -54.29 -6.89
N THR A 497 15.94 -53.93 -5.67
CA THR A 497 16.40 -52.63 -5.20
C THR A 497 17.61 -52.16 -6.00
N LYS A 498 17.46 -51.15 -6.87
CA LYS A 498 18.49 -50.17 -7.28
C LYS A 498 17.96 -49.29 -8.41
N MET A 499 17.56 -48.06 -8.09
CA MET A 499 17.99 -46.83 -8.78
C MET A 499 17.40 -45.65 -8.02
N GLN A 500 18.04 -45.34 -6.89
CA GLN A 500 18.21 -43.96 -6.47
C GLN A 500 19.16 -43.28 -7.48
N LEU A 501 18.92 -41.99 -7.69
CA LEU A 501 19.78 -41.02 -8.39
C LEU A 501 19.72 -41.01 -9.92
N GLU A 502 18.79 -40.23 -10.49
CA GLU A 502 19.10 -39.38 -11.66
C GLU A 502 18.04 -38.28 -11.81
N GLY A 503 18.31 -37.15 -11.17
CA GLY A 503 17.43 -35.99 -11.14
C GLY A 503 18.14 -34.73 -10.64
N GLN A 504 19.38 -34.49 -11.08
CA GLN A 504 20.04 -33.20 -10.91
C GLN A 504 20.35 -32.61 -12.29
N ARG A 505 19.72 -31.48 -12.61
CA ARG A 505 20.19 -30.59 -13.69
C ARG A 505 21.43 -29.83 -13.20
N PRO A 506 22.45 -29.63 -14.04
CA PRO A 506 23.58 -28.76 -13.71
C PRO A 506 23.18 -27.27 -13.78
N PRO A 507 23.84 -26.38 -13.00
CA PRO A 507 23.61 -24.94 -13.05
C PRO A 507 24.29 -24.28 -14.28
N PRO A 508 23.90 -23.05 -14.64
CA PRO A 508 24.37 -22.39 -15.86
C PRO A 508 25.82 -21.91 -15.73
N SER A 509 26.62 -22.13 -16.77
CA SER A 509 27.96 -21.55 -16.90
C SER A 509 27.87 -20.08 -17.31
N TYR A 510 28.27 -19.20 -16.40
CA TYR A 510 28.66 -17.83 -16.71
C TYR A 510 29.97 -17.81 -17.50
N PHE A 511 30.01 -16.98 -18.55
CA PHE A 511 31.21 -16.25 -18.98
C PHE A 511 30.91 -14.76 -18.86
#